data_AF-A0A371DP34-F1
#
_entry.id   AF-A0A371DP34-F1
#
_cell.length_a   1.000
_cell.length_b   1.000
_cell.length_c   1.000
_cell.angle_alpha   90.00
_cell.angle_beta   90.00
_cell.angle_gamma   90.00
#
_symmetry.space_group_name_H-M   'P 1'
#
loop_
_entity.id
_entity.type
_entity.pdbx_description
1 polymer ?
#
loop_
_entity_poly.entity_id
_entity_poly.type
_entity_poly.pdbx_seq_one_letter_code
_entity_poly.pdbx_strand_id
1 'polypeptide(L)'
;MLNKVPRDVLLLRSPSEDGGFDKYEEAFRARGYRALSVPVLETVHTNIDKLSDIVRGGGLISQQREGRDREYAGVIITSGRACEAWRIVVEQLTVGDSDGREGEAGGWSMIPFYIVGQATAAALSAIHDSFTSSRFAPKDIRGAVESGSSERLAHFIASDLSARPDGAQGRKLFYLTGDKNRDTLPKILADAGIEVETLQVYATQGSSRFEEDLGNALEGVQDLDPNDDDRWWIVYFAPSSAKHVMPILSKQFDMPTTAKVEGQKAVTFRRARLAAIGPTTSTYLESELQLQVDVVAPKPNPDALAAGIASWDGKQ
;
A
#
# COMPACT_ATOMS: atom_id res chain seq x y z
N MET A 1 -31.34 -27.56 23.23
CA MET A 1 -30.50 -27.37 22.03
C MET A 1 -29.31 -26.54 22.47
N LEU A 2 -28.11 -27.13 22.51
CA LEU A 2 -26.91 -26.42 22.97
C LEU A 2 -26.60 -25.33 21.95
N ASN A 3 -26.58 -24.07 22.39
CA ASN A 3 -26.05 -22.95 21.62
C ASN A 3 -24.58 -23.29 21.28
N LYS A 4 -24.32 -23.72 20.04
CA LYS A 4 -22.94 -23.83 19.55
C LYS A 4 -22.31 -22.44 19.65
N VAL A 5 -21.18 -22.36 20.34
CA VAL A 5 -20.37 -21.15 20.45
C VAL A 5 -19.99 -20.69 19.02
N PRO A 6 -20.04 -19.38 18.71
CA PRO A 6 -19.62 -18.87 17.41
C PRO A 6 -18.19 -19.32 17.09
N ARG A 7 -17.96 -19.81 15.86
CA ARG A 7 -16.61 -20.06 15.36
C ARG A 7 -15.93 -18.74 15.03
N ASP A 8 -14.64 -18.68 15.32
CA ASP A 8 -13.80 -17.51 15.11
C ASP A 8 -13.19 -17.53 13.72
N VAL A 9 -13.15 -16.36 13.08
CA VAL A 9 -12.61 -16.21 11.72
C VAL A 9 -11.62 -15.06 11.69
N LEU A 10 -10.35 -15.37 11.44
CA LEU A 10 -9.32 -14.39 11.14
C LEU A 10 -9.26 -14.14 9.63
N LEU A 11 -9.53 -12.90 9.24
CA LEU A 11 -9.43 -12.45 7.87
C LEU A 11 -8.08 -11.74 7.68
N LEU A 12 -7.14 -12.38 6.99
CA LEU A 12 -5.78 -11.86 6.79
C LEU A 12 -5.76 -10.82 5.67
N ARG A 13 -6.32 -9.65 5.96
CA ARG A 13 -6.47 -8.51 5.07
C ARG A 13 -6.61 -7.21 5.86
N SER A 14 -6.31 -6.09 5.21
CA SER A 14 -6.66 -4.77 5.76
C SER A 14 -8.17 -4.53 5.61
N PRO A 15 -8.84 -3.98 6.64
CA PRO A 15 -10.22 -3.49 6.52
C PRO A 15 -10.33 -2.43 5.41
N SER A 16 -11.54 -2.21 4.90
CA SER A 16 -11.78 -1.11 3.95
C SER A 16 -11.42 0.26 4.55
N GLU A 17 -10.70 1.10 3.79
CA GLU A 17 -10.25 2.43 4.22
C GLU A 17 -11.42 3.45 4.37
N ASP A 18 -12.60 3.13 3.85
CA ASP A 18 -13.75 4.03 3.78
C ASP A 18 -14.48 4.26 5.13
N GLY A 19 -13.98 3.70 6.24
CA GLY A 19 -14.54 3.87 7.59
C GLY A 19 -15.93 3.23 7.81
N GLY A 20 -16.49 2.58 6.79
CA GLY A 20 -17.70 1.76 6.90
C GLY A 20 -17.41 0.39 7.51
N PHE A 21 -18.47 -0.34 7.85
CA PHE A 21 -18.36 -1.73 8.32
C PHE A 21 -17.67 -2.62 7.25
N ASP A 22 -16.77 -3.51 7.69
CA ASP A 22 -16.08 -4.42 6.76
C ASP A 22 -17.06 -5.47 6.21
N LYS A 23 -17.23 -5.48 4.88
CA LYS A 23 -18.21 -6.34 4.20
C LYS A 23 -17.94 -7.84 4.40
N TYR A 24 -16.69 -8.25 4.61
CA TYR A 24 -16.38 -9.64 4.92
C TYR A 24 -16.80 -9.97 6.34
N GLU A 25 -16.44 -9.13 7.31
CA GLU A 25 -16.88 -9.32 8.69
C GLU A 25 -18.40 -9.39 8.82
N GLU A 26 -19.12 -8.51 8.12
CA GLU A 26 -20.58 -8.54 8.05
C GLU A 26 -21.14 -9.84 7.46
N ALA A 27 -20.58 -10.31 6.34
CA ALA A 27 -21.02 -11.53 5.69
C ALA A 27 -20.84 -12.78 6.57
N PHE A 28 -19.77 -12.81 7.37
CA PHE A 28 -19.53 -13.85 8.36
C PHE A 28 -20.46 -13.71 9.58
N ARG A 29 -20.64 -12.49 10.11
CA ARG A 29 -21.53 -12.21 11.24
C ARG A 29 -22.98 -12.59 10.93
N ALA A 30 -23.45 -12.31 9.71
CA ALA A 30 -24.77 -12.72 9.23
C ALA A 30 -24.98 -14.25 9.25
N ARG A 31 -23.90 -15.03 9.31
CA ARG A 31 -23.90 -16.50 9.35
C ARG A 31 -23.52 -17.06 10.74
N GLY A 32 -23.46 -16.22 11.77
CA GLY A 32 -23.19 -16.63 13.15
C GLY A 32 -21.72 -16.80 13.49
N TYR A 33 -20.80 -16.27 12.68
CA TYR A 33 -19.37 -16.27 12.96
C TYR A 33 -18.93 -14.97 13.63
N ARG A 34 -17.86 -15.05 14.43
CA ARG A 34 -17.12 -13.86 14.88
C ARG A 34 -15.91 -13.68 13.98
N ALA A 35 -16.01 -12.77 13.02
CA ALA A 35 -14.92 -12.46 12.09
C ALA A 35 -14.19 -11.18 12.50
N LEU A 36 -12.86 -11.21 12.37
CA LEU A 36 -11.95 -10.11 12.64
C LEU A 36 -10.94 -9.98 11.52
N SER A 37 -10.83 -8.79 10.93
CA SER A 37 -9.80 -8.49 9.94
C SER A 37 -8.52 -8.03 10.61
N VAL A 38 -7.41 -8.69 10.28
CA VAL A 38 -6.08 -8.34 10.78
C VAL A 38 -5.24 -7.85 9.60
N PRO A 39 -4.80 -6.58 9.59
CA PRO A 39 -3.95 -6.03 8.54
C PRO A 39 -2.64 -6.80 8.39
N VAL A 40 -2.39 -7.32 7.18
CA VAL A 40 -1.20 -8.12 6.87
C VAL A 40 -0.17 -7.40 6.01
N LEU A 41 -0.58 -6.29 5.40
CA LEU A 41 0.27 -5.41 4.60
C LEU A 41 0.14 -3.99 5.11
N GLU A 42 1.23 -3.24 5.01
CA GLU A 42 1.27 -1.81 5.26
C GLU A 42 1.97 -1.08 4.11
N THR A 43 1.69 0.21 3.97
CA THR A 43 2.44 1.08 3.06
C THR A 43 3.40 1.92 3.87
N VAL A 44 4.69 1.84 3.56
CA VAL A 44 5.73 2.63 4.22
C VAL A 44 6.37 3.61 3.25
N HIS A 45 6.87 4.72 3.78
CA HIS A 45 7.67 5.67 3.03
C HIS A 45 9.11 5.16 2.89
N THR A 46 9.68 5.30 1.70
CA THR A 46 11.05 4.85 1.37
C THR A 46 11.86 5.98 0.75
N ASN A 47 13.19 5.92 0.82
CA ASN A 47 14.09 6.88 0.17
C ASN A 47 13.82 8.37 0.52
N ILE A 48 13.28 8.64 1.72
CA ILE A 48 12.97 10.01 2.16
C ILE A 48 14.23 10.87 2.27
N ASP A 49 15.36 10.30 2.70
CA ASP A 49 16.63 11.03 2.75
C ASP A 49 17.07 11.50 1.36
N LYS A 50 17.01 10.61 0.36
CA LYS A 50 17.33 10.95 -1.03
C LYS A 50 16.35 11.97 -1.60
N LEU A 51 15.05 11.86 -1.28
CA LEU A 51 14.07 12.87 -1.65
C LEU A 51 14.42 14.23 -1.02
N SER A 52 14.77 14.23 0.27
CA SER A 52 15.18 15.42 1.02
C SER A 52 16.39 16.11 0.39
N ASP A 53 17.41 15.36 -0.02
CA ASP A 53 18.59 15.89 -0.69
C ASP A 53 18.25 16.54 -2.04
N ILE A 54 17.40 15.88 -2.86
CA ILE A 54 16.95 16.43 -4.14
C ILE A 54 16.13 17.70 -3.92
N VAL A 55 15.20 17.68 -2.96
CA VAL A 55 14.32 18.83 -2.67
C VAL A 55 15.13 20.00 -2.12
N ARG A 56 16.11 19.75 -1.25
CA ARG A 56 17.05 20.76 -0.74
C ARG A 56 17.83 21.42 -1.87
N GLY A 57 18.19 20.66 -2.90
CA GLY A 57 18.84 21.15 -4.13
C GLY A 57 18.01 22.12 -4.98
N GLY A 58 16.75 22.39 -4.62
CA GLY A 58 15.95 23.45 -5.23
C GLY A 58 15.54 23.19 -6.68
N GLY A 59 15.53 21.93 -7.11
CA GLY A 59 15.22 21.55 -8.48
C GLY A 59 16.43 21.44 -9.40
N LEU A 60 17.65 21.78 -8.93
CA LEU A 60 18.89 21.68 -9.71
C LEU A 60 19.33 20.21 -9.88
N ILE A 61 19.75 19.86 -11.10
CA ILE A 61 20.22 18.53 -11.49
C ILE A 61 21.75 18.53 -11.51
N SER A 62 22.37 17.93 -10.50
CA SER A 62 23.82 17.99 -10.23
C SER A 62 24.72 17.18 -11.20
N GLN A 63 24.18 16.50 -12.22
CA GLN A 63 24.89 15.45 -12.95
C GLN A 63 25.19 15.71 -14.45
N GLN A 64 25.12 16.93 -14.99
CA GLN A 64 25.58 17.17 -16.36
C GLN A 64 27.01 17.76 -16.43
N ARG A 65 27.89 17.05 -17.14
CA ARG A 65 29.31 17.36 -17.41
C ARG A 65 29.55 18.59 -18.30
N GLU A 66 28.51 19.25 -18.81
CA GLU A 66 28.61 20.29 -19.84
C GLU A 66 28.13 21.69 -19.37
N GLY A 67 28.43 22.06 -18.12
CA GLY A 67 28.54 23.46 -17.71
C GLY A 67 27.25 24.29 -17.71
N ARG A 68 26.07 23.67 -17.62
CA ARG A 68 24.82 24.36 -17.26
C ARG A 68 24.09 23.54 -16.20
N ASP A 69 23.88 24.13 -15.04
CA ASP A 69 22.90 23.60 -14.08
C ASP A 69 21.54 23.56 -14.78
N ARG A 70 20.97 22.35 -14.94
CA ARG A 70 19.61 22.18 -15.45
C ARG A 70 18.67 22.03 -14.26
N GLU A 71 17.55 22.72 -14.29
CA GLU A 71 16.46 22.51 -13.36
C GLU A 71 15.49 21.44 -13.90
N TYR A 72 14.82 20.73 -12.99
CA TYR A 72 13.68 19.90 -13.37
C TYR A 72 12.59 20.77 -14.02
N ALA A 73 12.06 20.30 -15.15
CA ALA A 73 10.98 20.97 -15.86
C ALA A 73 9.59 20.76 -15.20
N GLY A 74 9.53 19.92 -14.18
CA GLY A 74 8.32 19.52 -13.48
C GLY A 74 8.51 18.33 -12.57
N VAL A 75 7.59 18.17 -11.63
CA VAL A 75 7.45 17.01 -10.75
C VAL A 75 6.18 16.26 -11.12
N ILE A 76 6.24 14.93 -11.16
CA ILE A 76 5.09 14.07 -11.41
C ILE A 76 4.73 13.36 -10.11
N ILE A 77 3.47 13.50 -9.68
CA ILE A 77 2.93 12.84 -8.47
C ILE A 77 1.56 12.26 -8.79
N THR A 78 1.45 10.93 -8.81
CA THR A 78 0.22 10.22 -9.22
C THR A 78 -0.48 9.50 -8.06
N SER A 79 -0.03 9.70 -6.82
CA SER A 79 -0.51 9.01 -5.62
C SER A 79 -0.47 9.92 -4.40
N GLY A 80 -1.52 9.86 -3.56
CA GLY A 80 -1.57 10.57 -2.28
C GLY A 80 -0.41 10.19 -1.35
N ARG A 81 0.09 8.94 -1.41
CA ARG A 81 1.27 8.49 -0.62
C ARG A 81 2.55 9.21 -1.05
N ALA A 82 2.67 9.56 -2.33
CA ALA A 82 3.79 10.40 -2.79
C ALA A 82 3.62 11.87 -2.37
N CYS A 83 2.39 12.38 -2.24
CA CYS A 83 2.13 13.67 -1.60
C CYS A 83 2.56 13.68 -0.12
N GLU A 84 2.24 12.62 0.63
CA GLU A 84 2.66 12.44 2.02
C GLU A 84 4.20 12.43 2.14
N ALA A 85 4.90 11.70 1.27
CA ALA A 85 6.37 11.72 1.22
C ALA A 85 6.93 13.13 0.97
N TRP A 86 6.34 13.88 0.03
CA TRP A 86 6.74 15.27 -0.24
C TRP A 86 6.50 16.16 0.98
N ARG A 87 5.34 16.02 1.64
CA ARG A 87 5.00 16.78 2.85
C ARG A 87 6.03 16.57 3.96
N ILE A 88 6.40 15.32 4.23
CA ILE A 88 7.43 14.97 5.24
C ILE A 88 8.71 15.77 4.98
N VAL A 89 9.16 15.80 3.73
CA VAL A 89 10.38 16.52 3.34
C VAL A 89 10.21 18.03 3.45
N VAL A 90 9.08 18.60 3.00
CA VAL A 90 8.80 20.03 3.16
C VAL A 90 8.82 20.43 4.64
N GLU A 91 8.19 19.64 5.50
CA GLU A 91 8.16 19.89 6.94
C GLU A 91 9.57 19.84 7.56
N GLN A 92 10.34 18.79 7.28
CA GLN A 92 11.71 18.64 7.75
C GLN A 92 12.62 19.80 7.30
N LEU A 93 12.54 20.17 6.02
CA LEU A 93 13.38 21.23 5.47
C LEU A 93 12.94 22.61 5.95
N THR A 94 11.63 22.87 6.08
CA THR A 94 11.12 24.18 6.52
C THR A 94 11.47 24.46 7.99
N VAL A 95 11.45 23.43 8.86
CA VAL A 95 11.89 23.59 10.26
C VAL A 95 13.40 23.84 10.35
N GLY A 96 14.20 23.25 9.47
CA GLY A 96 15.65 23.45 9.42
C GLY A 96 16.13 24.70 8.67
N ASP A 97 15.24 25.38 7.93
CA ASP A 97 15.56 26.56 7.08
C ASP A 97 15.63 27.88 7.88
N SER A 98 15.52 27.82 9.22
CA SER A 98 15.63 29.00 10.10
C SER A 98 17.04 29.62 10.12
N ASP A 99 18.05 28.94 9.56
CA ASP A 99 19.41 29.47 9.36
C ASP A 99 19.55 30.18 7.99
N GLY A 100 18.71 31.20 7.76
CA GLY A 100 19.03 32.44 7.04
C GLY A 100 19.90 32.40 5.78
N ARG A 101 19.89 31.34 4.97
CA ARG A 101 20.45 31.38 3.62
C ARG A 101 19.34 31.83 2.68
N GLU A 102 19.11 33.14 2.67
CA GLU A 102 18.48 33.83 1.54
C GLU A 102 19.37 33.60 0.31
N GLY A 103 19.15 32.47 -0.37
CA GLY A 103 19.76 32.11 -1.63
C GLY A 103 18.72 32.24 -2.73
N GLU A 104 18.76 33.36 -3.45
CA GLU A 104 17.88 33.76 -4.56
C GLU A 104 17.98 32.89 -5.83
N ALA A 105 18.10 31.57 -5.74
CA ALA A 105 18.16 30.72 -6.94
C ALA A 105 17.39 29.41 -6.78
N GLY A 106 16.29 29.28 -7.51
CA GLY A 106 15.59 28.01 -7.71
C GLY A 106 14.73 27.55 -6.54
N GLY A 107 13.48 27.22 -6.83
CA GLY A 107 12.55 26.70 -5.82
C GLY A 107 11.46 25.90 -6.48
N TRP A 108 11.02 24.84 -5.81
CA TRP A 108 9.93 23.98 -6.27
C TRP A 108 8.61 24.75 -6.44
N SER A 109 8.48 25.90 -5.77
CA SER A 109 7.36 26.82 -5.98
C SER A 109 7.22 27.39 -7.40
N MET A 110 8.27 27.34 -8.24
CA MET A 110 8.22 27.78 -9.64
C MET A 110 8.15 26.60 -10.63
N ILE A 111 8.24 25.36 -10.14
CA ILE A 111 8.24 24.14 -10.94
C ILE A 111 6.83 23.55 -10.92
N PRO A 112 6.25 23.17 -12.07
CA PRO A 112 4.92 22.58 -12.13
C PRO A 112 4.89 21.17 -11.52
N PHE A 113 3.84 20.89 -10.75
CA PHE A 113 3.48 19.58 -10.22
C PHE A 113 2.35 19.00 -11.04
N TYR A 114 2.68 18.00 -11.85
CA TYR A 114 1.75 17.26 -12.69
C TYR A 114 1.15 16.10 -11.92
N ILE A 115 -0.17 16.08 -11.77
CA ILE A 115 -0.85 15.10 -10.93
C ILE A 115 -1.96 14.35 -11.65
N VAL A 116 -2.45 13.27 -11.04
CA VAL A 116 -3.67 12.53 -11.43
C VAL A 116 -4.76 12.71 -10.37
N GLY A 117 -5.88 13.28 -10.79
CA GLY A 117 -7.12 13.33 -10.00
C GLY A 117 -7.18 14.40 -8.90
N GLN A 118 -8.42 14.74 -8.51
CA GLN A 118 -8.72 15.82 -7.57
C GLN A 118 -8.21 15.55 -6.15
N ALA A 119 -8.20 14.29 -5.70
CA ALA A 119 -7.70 13.93 -4.37
C ALA A 119 -6.20 14.27 -4.23
N THR A 120 -5.40 13.95 -5.25
CA THR A 120 -3.96 14.26 -5.29
C THR A 120 -3.72 15.77 -5.35
N ALA A 121 -4.53 16.51 -6.13
CA ALA A 121 -4.48 17.97 -6.19
C ALA A 121 -4.74 18.59 -4.81
N ALA A 122 -5.83 18.18 -4.15
CA ALA A 122 -6.19 18.67 -2.82
C ALA A 122 -5.10 18.37 -1.78
N ALA A 123 -4.49 17.18 -1.84
CA ALA A 123 -3.40 16.80 -0.94
C ALA A 123 -2.16 17.70 -1.13
N LEU A 124 -1.77 18.04 -2.37
CA LEU A 124 -0.65 18.96 -2.62
C LEU A 124 -1.00 20.40 -2.24
N SER A 125 -2.22 20.87 -2.53
CA SER A 125 -2.67 22.20 -2.12
C SER A 125 -2.62 22.36 -0.60
N ALA A 126 -3.02 21.33 0.16
CA ALA A 126 -2.92 21.35 1.62
C ALA A 126 -1.48 21.49 2.13
N ILE A 127 -0.47 20.99 1.39
CA ILE A 127 0.95 21.22 1.72
C ILE A 127 1.29 22.69 1.52
N HIS A 128 0.86 23.30 0.42
CA HIS A 128 1.07 24.73 0.18
C HIS A 128 0.44 25.61 1.26
N ASP A 129 -0.81 25.31 1.64
CA ASP A 129 -1.53 26.07 2.66
C ASP A 129 -0.86 25.94 4.04
N SER A 130 -0.29 24.78 4.34
CA SER A 130 0.43 24.54 5.60
C SER A 130 1.82 25.19 5.65
N PHE A 131 2.45 25.38 4.49
CA PHE A 131 3.84 25.84 4.35
C PHE A 131 3.97 26.98 3.32
N THR A 132 3.09 27.99 3.39
CA THR A 132 2.96 29.02 2.33
C THR A 132 4.25 29.78 2.02
N SER A 133 5.07 30.04 3.05
CA SER A 133 6.35 30.74 2.94
C SER A 133 7.52 29.83 2.52
N SER A 134 7.32 28.51 2.48
CA SER A 134 8.38 27.56 2.15
C SER A 134 8.62 27.51 0.64
N ARG A 135 9.89 27.64 0.22
CA ARG A 135 10.29 27.51 -1.20
C ARG A 135 10.13 26.07 -1.73
N PHE A 136 9.95 25.10 -0.84
CA PHE A 136 9.76 23.68 -1.15
C PHE A 136 8.27 23.32 -1.37
N ALA A 137 7.35 24.22 -1.02
CA ALA A 137 5.92 23.98 -1.14
C ALA A 137 5.46 24.03 -2.62
N PRO A 138 4.60 23.07 -3.06
CA PRO A 138 4.11 23.03 -4.43
C PRO A 138 3.07 24.14 -4.68
N LYS A 139 3.38 25.12 -5.54
CA LYS A 139 2.43 26.22 -5.87
C LYS A 139 1.70 26.02 -7.19
N ASP A 140 2.39 25.50 -8.19
CA ASP A 140 1.84 25.28 -9.53
C ASP A 140 1.42 23.81 -9.67
N ILE A 141 0.14 23.51 -9.49
CA ILE A 141 -0.41 22.14 -9.58
C ILE A 141 -1.26 22.04 -10.84
N ARG A 142 -0.96 21.08 -11.72
CA ARG A 142 -1.57 20.94 -13.05
C ARG A 142 -2.09 19.53 -13.31
N GLY A 143 -3.05 19.44 -14.24
CA GLY A 143 -3.56 18.18 -14.80
C GLY A 143 -4.74 17.57 -14.05
N ALA A 144 -5.17 18.10 -12.90
CA ALA A 144 -6.20 17.50 -12.03
C ALA A 144 -7.51 17.09 -12.73
N VAL A 145 -7.92 17.81 -13.77
CA VAL A 145 -9.16 17.56 -14.52
C VAL A 145 -8.88 16.77 -15.81
N GLU A 146 -7.74 17.04 -16.43
CA GLU A 146 -7.34 16.55 -17.74
C GLU A 146 -6.75 15.13 -17.71
N SER A 147 -6.26 14.68 -16.54
CA SER A 147 -5.35 13.55 -16.39
C SER A 147 -5.93 12.33 -15.66
N GLY A 148 -7.20 11.99 -15.88
CA GLY A 148 -7.87 10.85 -15.23
C GLY A 148 -7.19 9.46 -15.36
N SER A 149 -6.08 9.35 -16.08
CA SER A 149 -5.16 8.22 -16.08
C SER A 149 -3.71 8.68 -16.32
N SER A 150 -2.72 7.82 -16.01
CA SER A 150 -1.30 8.10 -16.24
C SER A 150 -0.97 8.37 -17.72
N GLU A 151 -1.70 7.75 -18.65
CA GLU A 151 -1.55 7.97 -20.08
C GLU A 151 -2.00 9.38 -20.48
N ARG A 152 -3.17 9.83 -20.01
CA ARG A 152 -3.66 11.19 -20.28
C ARG A 152 -2.73 12.23 -19.67
N LEU A 153 -2.22 11.96 -18.46
CA LEU A 153 -1.23 12.82 -17.82
C LEU A 153 0.02 12.98 -18.69
N ALA A 154 0.56 11.88 -19.23
CA ALA A 154 1.77 11.91 -20.04
C ALA A 154 1.59 12.78 -21.30
N HIS A 155 0.45 12.65 -22.00
CA HIS A 155 0.13 13.51 -23.15
C HIS A 155 -0.07 14.98 -22.76
N PHE A 156 -0.73 15.24 -21.64
CA PHE A 156 -0.89 16.59 -21.10
C PHE A 156 0.46 17.25 -20.82
N ILE A 157 1.37 16.54 -20.13
CA ILE A 157 2.74 16.99 -19.85
C ILE A 157 3.50 17.28 -21.14
N ALA A 158 3.46 16.36 -22.12
CA ALA A 158 4.16 16.54 -23.38
C ALA A 158 3.67 17.79 -24.14
N SER A 159 2.35 18.03 -24.14
CA SER A 159 1.76 19.23 -24.74
C SER A 159 2.14 20.50 -23.97
N ASP A 160 2.08 20.48 -22.64
CA ASP A 160 2.42 21.64 -21.79
C ASP A 160 3.88 22.06 -21.99
N LEU A 161 4.82 21.11 -21.98
CA LEU A 161 6.24 21.39 -22.19
C LEU A 161 6.55 21.81 -23.62
N SER A 162 5.85 21.25 -24.62
CA SER A 162 6.04 21.64 -26.02
C SER A 162 5.57 23.05 -26.33
N ALA A 163 4.58 23.56 -25.58
CA ALA A 163 4.08 24.92 -25.72
C ALA A 163 5.02 25.99 -25.12
N ARG A 164 6.05 25.58 -24.37
CA ARG A 164 7.02 26.49 -23.77
C ARG A 164 8.03 26.99 -24.80
N PRO A 165 8.59 28.21 -24.66
CA PRO A 165 9.54 28.79 -25.63
C PRO A 165 10.76 27.91 -25.90
N ASP A 166 11.11 27.09 -24.93
CA ASP A 166 12.30 26.27 -24.85
C ASP A 166 12.01 24.77 -25.10
N GLY A 167 10.76 24.44 -25.43
CA GLY A 167 10.28 23.15 -25.91
C GLY A 167 10.41 21.97 -24.94
N ALA A 168 9.85 20.83 -25.36
CA ALA A 168 9.88 19.58 -24.60
C ALA A 168 11.21 18.81 -24.69
N GLN A 169 11.97 19.00 -25.77
CA GLN A 169 13.14 18.17 -26.07
C GLN A 169 14.26 18.32 -25.03
N GLY A 170 14.72 17.20 -24.47
CA GLY A 170 15.81 17.17 -23.49
C GLY A 170 15.44 17.73 -22.12
N ARG A 171 14.15 17.98 -21.86
CA ARG A 171 13.63 18.30 -20.54
C ARG A 171 13.72 17.09 -19.63
N LYS A 172 13.93 17.33 -18.35
CA LYS A 172 13.94 16.27 -17.33
C LYS A 172 12.85 16.51 -16.31
N LEU A 173 12.06 15.48 -16.03
CA LEU A 173 11.00 15.49 -15.01
C LEU A 173 11.38 14.60 -13.85
N PHE A 174 10.97 14.98 -12.65
CA PHE A 174 11.17 14.20 -11.44
C PHE A 174 9.88 13.45 -11.08
N TYR A 175 9.89 12.13 -11.11
CA TYR A 175 8.70 11.30 -10.90
C TYR A 175 8.76 10.55 -9.57
N LEU A 176 7.81 10.82 -8.68
CA LEU A 176 7.67 10.12 -7.41
C LEU A 176 6.72 8.93 -7.56
N THR A 177 7.21 7.73 -7.24
CA THR A 177 6.46 6.49 -7.47
C THR A 177 6.36 5.61 -6.22
N GLY A 178 5.46 4.63 -6.29
CA GLY A 178 5.47 3.47 -5.40
C GLY A 178 6.23 2.27 -5.98
N ASP A 179 6.20 1.17 -5.25
CA ASP A 179 6.66 -0.17 -5.65
C ASP A 179 5.85 -0.75 -6.83
N LYS A 180 4.62 -0.28 -7.01
CA LYS A 180 3.74 -0.68 -8.12
C LYS A 180 3.72 0.42 -9.18
N ASN A 181 4.71 0.44 -10.06
CA ASN A 181 4.80 1.40 -11.16
C ASN A 181 4.49 0.73 -12.52
N ARG A 182 3.62 1.37 -13.30
CA ARG A 182 3.41 1.02 -14.72
C ARG A 182 4.35 1.85 -15.58
N ASP A 183 4.96 1.23 -16.57
CA ASP A 183 5.95 1.88 -17.45
C ASP A 183 5.31 2.79 -18.53
N THR A 184 3.99 2.88 -18.58
CA THR A 184 3.25 3.59 -19.63
C THR A 184 3.55 5.09 -19.66
N LEU A 185 3.53 5.77 -18.50
CA LEU A 185 3.79 7.21 -18.44
C LEU A 185 5.25 7.55 -18.80
N PRO A 186 6.28 6.90 -18.22
CA PRO A 186 7.66 7.14 -18.61
C PRO A 186 7.93 6.88 -20.10
N LYS A 187 7.33 5.84 -20.69
CA LYS A 187 7.47 5.54 -22.13
C LYS A 187 6.91 6.65 -23.01
N ILE A 188 5.68 7.09 -22.76
CA ILE A 188 5.04 8.17 -23.55
C ILE A 188 5.87 9.47 -23.49
N LEU A 189 6.42 9.80 -22.32
CA LEU A 189 7.28 10.97 -22.16
C LEU A 189 8.62 10.82 -22.87
N ALA A 190 9.23 9.64 -22.82
CA ALA A 190 10.47 9.35 -23.55
C ALA A 190 10.27 9.46 -25.07
N ASP A 191 9.15 8.96 -25.61
CA ASP A 191 8.79 9.09 -27.03
C ASP A 191 8.61 10.56 -27.45
N ALA A 192 8.22 11.43 -26.51
CA ALA A 192 8.12 12.88 -26.69
C ALA A 192 9.46 13.62 -26.45
N GLY A 193 10.57 12.90 -26.24
CA GLY A 193 11.90 13.48 -26.03
C GLY A 193 12.12 14.06 -24.63
N ILE A 194 11.30 13.67 -23.65
CA ILE A 194 11.36 14.10 -22.25
C ILE A 194 11.97 13.00 -21.39
N GLU A 195 13.03 13.32 -20.66
CA GLU A 195 13.66 12.44 -19.70
C GLU A 195 12.86 12.38 -18.39
N VAL A 196 12.78 11.21 -17.78
CA VAL A 196 12.11 11.02 -16.49
C VAL A 196 13.09 10.39 -15.50
N GLU A 197 13.42 11.11 -14.44
CA GLU A 197 14.11 10.55 -13.27
C GLU A 197 13.08 10.09 -12.26
N THR A 198 13.09 8.79 -11.96
CA THR A 198 12.13 8.18 -11.04
C THR A 198 12.75 7.97 -9.66
N LEU A 199 12.01 8.33 -8.62
CA LEU A 199 12.31 7.99 -7.23
C LEU A 199 11.12 7.29 -6.59
N GLN A 200 11.34 6.05 -6.14
CA GLN A 200 10.34 5.35 -5.34
C GLN A 200 10.32 5.94 -3.92
N VAL A 201 9.20 6.52 -3.51
CA VAL A 201 9.05 7.19 -2.20
C VAL A 201 8.11 6.47 -1.24
N TYR A 202 7.46 5.40 -1.70
CA TYR A 202 6.71 4.49 -0.84
C TYR A 202 6.74 3.06 -1.39
N ALA A 203 6.49 2.08 -0.52
CA ALA A 203 6.43 0.68 -0.87
C ALA A 203 5.37 -0.05 -0.04
N THR A 204 4.78 -1.11 -0.61
CA THR A 204 3.96 -2.05 0.15
C THR A 204 4.88 -3.11 0.78
N GLN A 205 4.78 -3.32 2.09
CA GLN A 205 5.48 -4.39 2.79
C GLN A 205 4.53 -5.18 3.70
N GLY A 206 5.03 -6.26 4.30
CA GLY A 206 4.31 -6.97 5.36
C GLY A 206 4.16 -6.09 6.60
N SER A 207 3.00 -6.16 7.26
CA SER A 207 2.67 -5.29 8.40
C SER A 207 3.64 -5.54 9.58
N SER A 208 4.38 -4.50 9.96
CA SER A 208 5.24 -4.49 11.15
C SER A 208 4.48 -4.71 12.46
N ARG A 209 3.18 -4.42 12.47
CA ARG A 209 2.29 -4.58 13.64
C ARG A 209 1.51 -5.89 13.65
N PHE A 210 1.69 -6.75 12.65
CA PHE A 210 0.88 -7.96 12.52
C PHE A 210 0.88 -8.86 13.77
N GLU A 211 2.02 -9.05 14.43
CA GLU A 211 2.11 -9.88 15.64
C GLU A 211 1.34 -9.27 16.82
N GLU A 212 1.39 -7.94 16.98
CA GLU A 212 0.63 -7.20 17.98
C GLU A 212 -0.88 -7.23 17.67
N ASP A 213 -1.26 -6.92 16.44
CA ASP A 213 -2.66 -6.90 15.99
C ASP A 213 -3.30 -8.28 16.09
N LEU A 214 -2.55 -9.33 15.77
CA LEU A 214 -2.97 -10.72 15.96
C LEU A 214 -3.16 -11.04 17.45
N GLY A 215 -2.22 -10.64 18.31
CA GLY A 215 -2.33 -10.82 19.76
C GLY A 215 -3.61 -10.19 20.31
N ASN A 216 -3.86 -8.93 19.95
CA ASN A 216 -5.07 -8.19 20.34
C ASN A 216 -6.35 -8.88 19.84
N ALA A 217 -6.35 -9.38 18.60
CA ALA A 217 -7.49 -10.12 18.04
C ALA A 217 -7.75 -11.44 18.79
N LEU A 218 -6.71 -12.11 19.27
CA LEU A 218 -6.82 -13.37 20.01
C LEU A 218 -7.21 -13.19 21.48
N GLU A 219 -6.81 -12.08 22.11
CA GLU A 219 -7.16 -11.78 23.51
C GLU A 219 -8.64 -11.44 23.69
N GLY A 220 -9.26 -10.77 22.71
CA GLY A 220 -10.69 -10.45 22.72
C GLY A 220 -11.64 -11.67 22.66
N VAL A 221 -11.10 -12.88 22.67
CA VAL A 221 -11.80 -14.16 22.45
C VAL A 221 -11.72 -15.11 23.67
N GLN A 222 -11.03 -14.73 24.76
CA GLN A 222 -10.63 -15.61 25.87
C GLN A 222 -11.76 -16.28 26.71
N ASP A 223 -13.03 -15.92 26.55
CA ASP A 223 -14.12 -16.39 27.44
C ASP A 223 -14.69 -17.81 27.15
N LEU A 224 -14.01 -18.71 26.44
CA LEU A 224 -14.66 -19.88 25.84
C LEU A 224 -13.99 -21.25 26.08
N ASP A 225 -14.84 -22.26 26.27
CA ASP A 225 -14.56 -23.65 26.71
C ASP A 225 -13.27 -24.26 26.14
N PRO A 226 -12.26 -24.61 26.95
CA PRO A 226 -10.99 -25.19 26.51
C PRO A 226 -11.08 -26.47 25.66
N ASN A 227 -12.23 -27.14 25.60
CA ASN A 227 -12.37 -28.43 24.93
C ASN A 227 -12.86 -28.36 23.46
N ASP A 228 -13.14 -27.17 22.93
CA ASP A 228 -13.51 -26.99 21.52
C ASP A 228 -12.27 -26.56 20.71
N ASP A 229 -11.49 -27.57 20.31
CA ASP A 229 -10.16 -27.42 19.70
C ASP A 229 -10.20 -26.82 18.28
N ASP A 230 -11.30 -26.99 17.52
CA ASP A 230 -11.40 -26.65 16.09
C ASP A 230 -12.23 -25.37 15.84
N ARG A 231 -11.95 -24.29 16.58
CA ARG A 231 -12.76 -23.07 16.53
C ARG A 231 -12.32 -22.01 15.52
N TRP A 232 -11.10 -22.09 15.00
CA TRP A 232 -10.52 -20.99 14.21
C TRP A 232 -10.47 -21.29 12.73
N TRP A 233 -11.08 -20.41 11.95
CA TRP A 233 -10.82 -20.27 10.52
C TRP A 233 -9.78 -19.17 10.30
N ILE A 234 -8.75 -19.47 9.51
CA ILE A 234 -7.77 -18.50 9.04
C ILE A 234 -7.94 -18.36 7.53
N VAL A 235 -8.27 -17.15 7.09
CA VAL A 235 -8.58 -16.85 5.69
C VAL A 235 -7.44 -16.06 5.04
N TYR A 236 -6.84 -16.61 4.00
CA TYR A 236 -5.81 -15.94 3.20
C TYR A 236 -6.39 -15.25 1.97
N PHE A 237 -6.00 -13.99 1.77
CA PHE A 237 -6.47 -13.17 0.65
C PHE A 237 -5.47 -13.07 -0.51
N ALA A 238 -4.18 -13.32 -0.29
CA ALA A 238 -3.18 -13.27 -1.34
C ALA A 238 -1.95 -14.15 -1.03
N PRO A 239 -1.25 -14.67 -2.07
CA PRO A 239 0.03 -15.35 -1.88
C PRO A 239 1.07 -14.49 -1.16
N SER A 240 1.14 -13.20 -1.51
CA SER A 240 2.15 -12.28 -0.99
C SER A 240 2.03 -12.05 0.51
N SER A 241 0.81 -12.00 1.05
CA SER A 241 0.60 -11.88 2.49
C SER A 241 0.86 -13.20 3.23
N ALA A 242 0.50 -14.34 2.63
CA ALA A 242 0.63 -15.65 3.25
C ALA A 242 2.06 -15.94 3.72
N LYS A 243 3.05 -15.71 2.84
CA LYS A 243 4.47 -15.91 3.16
C LYS A 243 4.93 -15.12 4.40
N HIS A 244 4.44 -13.90 4.54
CA HIS A 244 4.89 -12.99 5.59
C HIS A 244 4.32 -13.36 6.96
N VAL A 245 3.06 -13.77 7.00
CA VAL A 245 2.33 -13.98 8.27
C VAL A 245 2.47 -15.40 8.83
N MET A 246 2.79 -16.38 7.98
CA MET A 246 2.92 -17.79 8.38
C MET A 246 3.84 -18.02 9.60
N PRO A 247 5.08 -17.48 9.65
CA PRO A 247 5.97 -17.71 10.79
C PRO A 247 5.40 -17.20 12.12
N ILE A 248 4.54 -16.17 12.08
CA ILE A 248 3.92 -15.57 13.26
C ILE A 248 2.68 -16.40 13.65
N LEU A 249 1.86 -16.79 12.68
CA LEU A 249 0.68 -17.64 12.91
C LEU A 249 1.05 -19.00 13.49
N SER A 250 2.14 -19.62 13.03
CA SER A 250 2.63 -20.90 13.55
C SER A 250 3.09 -20.86 15.01
N LYS A 251 3.28 -19.67 15.62
CA LYS A 251 3.51 -19.53 17.06
C LYS A 251 2.22 -19.55 17.88
N GLN A 252 1.06 -19.36 17.26
CA GLN A 252 -0.23 -19.20 17.92
C GLN A 252 -1.21 -20.33 17.59
N PHE A 253 -1.04 -20.95 16.42
CA PHE A 253 -1.92 -21.97 15.86
C PHE A 253 -1.17 -23.23 15.47
N ASP A 254 -1.82 -24.37 15.70
CA ASP A 254 -1.48 -25.64 15.08
C ASP A 254 -2.01 -25.63 13.65
N MET A 255 -1.11 -25.43 12.69
CA MET A 255 -1.44 -25.23 11.28
C MET A 255 -1.59 -26.59 10.58
N PRO A 256 -2.65 -26.80 9.77
CA PRO A 256 -2.87 -28.10 9.13
C PRO A 256 -1.87 -28.29 7.98
N THR A 257 -0.87 -29.15 8.20
CA THR A 257 0.16 -29.47 7.20
C THR A 257 -0.15 -30.76 6.46
N THR A 258 0.19 -30.81 5.17
CA THR A 258 0.08 -32.04 4.36
C THR A 258 1.19 -33.05 4.69
N ALA A 259 2.31 -32.59 5.23
CA ALA A 259 3.39 -33.41 5.75
C ALA A 259 3.11 -33.83 7.21
N LYS A 260 3.04 -35.13 7.47
CA LYS A 260 2.97 -35.67 8.84
C LYS A 260 4.28 -35.37 9.58
N VAL A 261 4.28 -34.37 10.46
CA VAL A 261 5.37 -34.21 11.43
C VAL A 261 4.99 -35.01 12.68
N GLU A 262 5.44 -36.28 12.72
CA GLU A 262 5.38 -37.07 13.95
C GLU A 262 6.32 -36.43 15.00
N GLY A 263 5.76 -36.00 16.13
CA GLY A 263 6.54 -35.80 17.36
C GLY A 263 6.65 -34.39 17.93
N GLN A 264 5.89 -33.38 17.49
CA GLN A 264 5.78 -32.15 18.28
C GLN A 264 4.76 -32.34 19.41
N LYS A 265 5.28 -32.42 20.65
CA LYS A 265 4.48 -32.37 21.88
C LYS A 265 3.61 -31.11 21.85
N ALA A 266 2.29 -31.30 21.90
CA ALA A 266 1.30 -30.25 21.97
C ALA A 266 1.54 -29.37 23.20
N VAL A 267 2.23 -28.24 22.98
CA VAL A 267 1.93 -27.04 23.74
C VAL A 267 0.55 -26.58 23.23
N THR A 268 -0.24 -26.01 24.11
CA THR A 268 -1.63 -25.51 23.96
C THR A 268 -1.87 -24.59 22.75
N PHE A 269 -1.69 -25.06 21.52
CA PHE A 269 -1.93 -24.30 20.30
C PHE A 269 -3.37 -24.50 19.83
N ARG A 270 -4.01 -23.42 19.40
CA ARG A 270 -5.36 -23.44 18.82
C ARG A 270 -5.30 -24.15 17.47
N ARG A 271 -6.13 -25.14 17.18
CA ARG A 271 -6.16 -25.70 15.82
C ARG A 271 -6.80 -24.71 14.86
N ALA A 272 -6.22 -24.61 13.67
CA ALA A 272 -6.72 -23.77 12.60
C ALA A 272 -7.24 -24.59 11.42
N ARG A 273 -8.29 -24.09 10.79
CA ARG A 273 -8.74 -24.48 9.45
C ARG A 273 -8.48 -23.38 8.47
N LEU A 274 -8.13 -23.74 7.24
CA LEU A 274 -7.65 -22.75 6.29
C LEU A 274 -8.63 -22.54 5.15
N ALA A 275 -8.88 -21.27 4.83
CA ALA A 275 -9.60 -20.89 3.64
C ALA A 275 -8.79 -19.93 2.77
N ALA A 276 -9.00 -20.01 1.46
CA ALA A 276 -8.40 -19.11 0.48
C ALA A 276 -9.49 -18.35 -0.29
N ILE A 277 -9.27 -17.06 -0.54
CA ILE A 277 -10.21 -16.21 -1.31
C ILE A 277 -10.32 -16.62 -2.79
N GLY A 278 -9.39 -17.42 -3.30
CA GLY A 278 -9.42 -17.91 -4.66
C GLY A 278 -8.28 -18.88 -5.00
N PRO A 279 -8.30 -19.44 -6.22
CA PRO A 279 -7.40 -20.55 -6.61
C PRO A 279 -5.92 -20.19 -6.53
N THR A 280 -5.52 -18.99 -6.97
CA THR A 280 -4.11 -18.55 -6.93
C THR A 280 -3.55 -18.57 -5.51
N THR A 281 -4.35 -18.12 -4.53
CA THR A 281 -3.95 -18.15 -3.12
C THR A 281 -3.90 -19.58 -2.59
N SER A 282 -4.89 -20.43 -2.92
CA SER A 282 -4.91 -21.85 -2.52
C SER A 282 -3.67 -22.59 -3.02
N THR A 283 -3.38 -22.50 -4.32
CA THR A 283 -2.23 -23.16 -4.93
C THR A 283 -0.94 -22.78 -4.23
N TYR A 284 -0.76 -21.50 -3.88
CA TYR A 284 0.42 -21.06 -3.14
C TYR A 284 0.51 -21.67 -1.73
N LEU A 285 -0.60 -21.70 -0.98
CA LEU A 285 -0.64 -22.32 0.36
C LEU A 285 -0.30 -23.82 0.30
N GLU A 286 -0.81 -24.52 -0.71
CA GLU A 286 -0.62 -25.97 -0.85
C GLU A 286 0.76 -26.32 -1.40
N SER A 287 1.23 -25.64 -2.46
CA SER A 287 2.48 -25.98 -3.13
C SER A 287 3.71 -25.41 -2.43
N GLU A 288 3.66 -24.16 -1.99
CA GLU A 288 4.84 -23.47 -1.43
C GLU A 288 4.90 -23.60 0.09
N LEU A 289 3.75 -23.57 0.77
CA LEU A 289 3.69 -23.63 2.22
C LEU A 289 3.30 -25.01 2.77
N GLN A 290 2.95 -25.97 1.91
CA GLN A 290 2.61 -27.36 2.28
C GLN A 290 1.47 -27.43 3.32
N LEU A 291 0.51 -26.51 3.18
CA LEU A 291 -0.67 -26.43 4.04
C LEU A 291 -1.87 -27.10 3.38
N GLN A 292 -2.74 -27.68 4.19
CA GLN A 292 -4.04 -28.17 3.74
C GLN A 292 -5.06 -27.03 3.74
N VAL A 293 -5.64 -26.74 2.58
CA VAL A 293 -6.71 -25.75 2.44
C VAL A 293 -8.06 -26.46 2.42
N ASP A 294 -8.93 -26.14 3.38
CA ASP A 294 -10.23 -26.79 3.53
C ASP A 294 -11.31 -26.15 2.64
N VAL A 295 -11.20 -24.84 2.38
CA VAL A 295 -12.16 -24.08 1.57
C VAL A 295 -11.45 -23.14 0.60
N VAL A 296 -11.85 -23.18 -0.66
CA VAL A 296 -11.51 -22.16 -1.65
C VAL A 296 -12.80 -21.47 -2.07
N ALA A 297 -12.86 -20.14 -1.92
CA ALA A 297 -14.04 -19.39 -2.32
C ALA A 297 -14.24 -19.48 -3.84
N PRO A 298 -15.46 -19.80 -4.32
CA PRO A 298 -15.72 -19.93 -5.76
C PRO A 298 -15.70 -18.57 -6.49
N LYS A 299 -15.89 -17.47 -5.74
CA LYS A 299 -15.75 -16.09 -6.20
C LYS A 299 -15.02 -15.29 -5.13
N PRO A 300 -14.16 -14.33 -5.50
CA PRO A 300 -13.41 -13.52 -4.55
C PRO A 300 -14.28 -12.40 -3.96
N ASN A 301 -15.34 -12.78 -3.24
CA ASN A 301 -16.26 -11.85 -2.60
C ASN A 301 -16.72 -12.35 -1.22
N PRO A 302 -17.24 -11.44 -0.36
CA PRO A 302 -17.64 -11.76 1.01
C PRO A 302 -18.58 -12.95 1.14
N ASP A 303 -19.69 -12.93 0.38
CA ASP A 303 -20.75 -13.92 0.51
C ASP A 303 -20.33 -15.32 0.05
N ALA A 304 -19.58 -15.40 -1.05
CA ALA A 304 -19.12 -16.68 -1.59
C ALA A 304 -18.13 -17.35 -0.63
N LEU A 305 -17.24 -16.58 -0.01
CA LEU A 305 -16.30 -17.08 0.98
C LEU A 305 -17.03 -17.54 2.26
N ALA A 306 -17.87 -16.68 2.84
CA ALA A 306 -18.58 -17.00 4.08
C ALA A 306 -19.56 -18.18 3.90
N ALA A 307 -20.22 -18.29 2.74
CA ALA A 307 -21.06 -19.44 2.41
C ALA A 307 -20.24 -20.73 2.22
N GLY A 308 -19.04 -20.64 1.64
CA GLY A 308 -18.13 -21.78 1.49
C GLY A 308 -17.73 -22.38 2.83
N ILE A 309 -17.32 -21.54 3.78
CA ILE A 309 -16.99 -21.94 5.15
C ILE A 309 -18.21 -22.50 5.88
N ALA A 310 -19.37 -21.84 5.81
CA ALA A 310 -20.60 -22.33 6.44
C ALA A 310 -21.05 -23.69 5.89
N SER A 311 -20.95 -23.89 4.57
CA SER A 311 -21.26 -25.18 3.94
C SER A 311 -20.28 -26.27 4.36
N TRP A 312 -18.99 -25.96 4.53
CA TRP A 312 -18.01 -26.93 5.01
C TRP A 312 -18.35 -27.33 6.45
N ASP A 313 -18.62 -26.34 7.31
CA ASP A 313 -18.92 -26.53 8.73
C ASP A 313 -20.20 -27.33 8.98
N GLY A 314 -21.20 -27.21 8.10
CA GLY A 314 -22.46 -27.95 8.17
C GLY A 314 -22.40 -29.40 7.67
N LYS A 315 -21.31 -29.81 7.01
CA LYS A 315 -21.11 -31.19 6.49
C LYS A 315 -20.36 -32.12 7.45
N GLN A 316 -19.81 -31.58 8.55
CA GLN A 316 -19.11 -32.32 9.61
C GLN A 316 -20.07 -32.67 10.76
#